data_AF-A0A553NF33-F1
#
_entry.id   AF-A0A553NF33-F1
#
_cell.length_a   1.000
_cell.length_b   1.000
_cell.length_c   1.000
_cell.angle_alpha   90.00
_cell.angle_beta   90.00
_cell.angle_gamma   90.00
#
_symmetry.space_group_name_H-M   'P 1'
#
loop_
_entity.id
_entity.type
_entity.pdbx_description
1 polymer ?
#
loop_
_entity_poly.entity_id
_entity_poly.type
_entity_poly.pdbx_seq_one_letter_code
_entity_poly.pdbx_strand_id
1 'polypeptide(L)'
;MDGELECGLTFLDPPIHKLGVMLLPLVILQLTLSSYILSVVKGEVPSDWEYYGKFRFVQHLVQGELYGKDSRSLFIHRFYYDGEGPPGVTFTAIPKDETDYAQGIPLAIVELDNQEQVPKTLNNNYTLALPRNLRVSDVDRLVVWCSEYGVSFGRVDLREARNTSPKRPKTDLTLVGSFTNVEHRVAGTVYIQDREHLVIRDFNYDGQGPSVVLYAGEEENLKTGRFLEYPYAGYKSRLGPKRLTRVQKRDITIRLPKDMDAFKLRWLSVWCDTFEVSFGHVEFE
;
A
#
# COMPACT_ATOMS: atom_id res chain seq x y z
N MET A 1 29.47 86.26 -30.15
CA MET A 1 30.03 84.94 -30.50
C MET A 1 29.85 84.08 -29.27
N ASP A 2 29.12 83.01 -29.50
CA ASP A 2 28.99 81.76 -28.75
C ASP A 2 28.36 81.81 -27.35
N GLY A 3 27.22 81.13 -27.26
CA GLY A 3 26.47 80.89 -26.04
C GLY A 3 26.59 79.45 -25.57
N GLU A 4 26.48 79.27 -24.27
CA GLU A 4 26.13 78.01 -23.61
C GLU A 4 25.03 78.34 -22.60
N LEU A 5 23.90 77.63 -22.72
CA LEU A 5 22.77 77.67 -21.78
C LEU A 5 22.78 76.35 -21.00
N GLU A 6 23.20 76.38 -19.74
CA GLU A 6 22.95 75.29 -18.78
C GLU A 6 21.59 75.50 -18.11
N CYS A 7 20.72 74.48 -18.21
CA CYS A 7 19.42 74.43 -17.59
C CYS A 7 19.48 73.45 -16.40
N GLY A 8 19.46 73.99 -15.17
CA GLY A 8 19.43 73.20 -13.94
C GLY A 8 18.00 72.76 -13.58
N LEU A 9 17.72 71.46 -13.72
CA LEU A 9 16.49 70.82 -13.29
C LEU A 9 16.67 70.23 -11.88
N THR A 10 15.83 70.68 -10.96
CA THR A 10 15.67 70.19 -9.58
C THR A 10 15.12 68.75 -9.57
N PHE A 11 15.80 67.83 -8.89
CA PHE A 11 15.32 66.47 -8.64
C PHE A 11 14.22 66.48 -7.57
N LEU A 12 13.02 66.03 -7.95
CA LEU A 12 11.95 65.59 -7.04
C LEU A 12 11.95 64.07 -7.03
N ASP A 13 12.16 63.46 -5.86
CA ASP A 13 12.02 62.01 -5.67
C ASP A 13 10.56 61.56 -5.87
N PRO A 14 10.29 60.47 -6.62
CA PRO A 14 8.96 59.89 -6.70
C PRO A 14 8.65 58.97 -5.51
N PRO A 15 7.37 58.76 -5.18
CA PRO A 15 6.97 58.03 -3.98
C PRO A 15 7.15 56.50 -4.13
N ILE A 16 7.63 55.89 -3.05
CA ILE A 16 7.74 54.43 -2.89
C ILE A 16 6.32 53.85 -2.78
N HIS A 17 5.82 53.24 -3.86
CA HIS A 17 4.63 52.40 -3.80
C HIS A 17 4.96 51.09 -3.06
N LYS A 18 4.18 50.81 -2.00
CA LYS A 18 4.18 49.54 -1.27
C LYS A 18 3.88 48.38 -2.23
N LEU A 19 4.93 47.66 -2.64
CA LEU A 19 4.84 46.36 -3.28
C LEU A 19 4.69 45.29 -2.18
N GLY A 20 3.49 45.19 -1.61
CA GLY A 20 3.16 44.18 -0.61
C GLY A 20 1.87 43.48 -1.01
N VAL A 21 1.86 42.15 -0.93
CA VAL A 21 0.69 41.28 -1.06
C VAL A 21 0.35 40.83 -2.51
N MET A 22 1.23 40.03 -3.11
CA MET A 22 0.83 39.02 -4.11
C MET A 22 1.64 37.70 -4.05
N LEU A 23 2.49 37.53 -3.03
CA LEU A 23 3.34 36.34 -2.88
C LEU A 23 2.70 35.24 -2.00
N LEU A 24 1.75 35.59 -1.11
CA LEU A 24 1.11 34.61 -0.23
C LEU A 24 0.39 33.46 -0.95
N PRO A 25 -0.51 33.71 -1.93
CA PRO A 25 -1.23 32.61 -2.59
C PRO A 25 -0.31 31.74 -3.44
N LEU A 26 0.74 32.33 -4.04
CA LEU A 26 1.72 31.59 -4.83
C LEU A 26 2.59 30.68 -3.95
N VAL A 27 3.05 31.18 -2.78
CA VAL A 27 3.82 30.40 -1.80
C VAL A 27 2.97 29.29 -1.17
N ILE A 28 1.70 29.56 -0.84
CA ILE A 28 0.76 28.53 -0.35
C ILE A 28 0.53 27.46 -1.43
N LEU A 29 0.32 27.85 -2.69
CA LEU A 29 0.17 26.92 -3.80
C LEU A 29 1.44 26.07 -3.99
N GLN A 30 2.63 26.66 -3.93
CA GLN A 30 3.91 25.95 -4.06
C GLN A 30 4.15 24.97 -2.89
N LEU A 31 3.79 25.34 -1.66
CA LEU A 31 3.88 24.47 -0.49
C LEU A 31 2.88 23.32 -0.54
N THR A 32 1.63 23.56 -0.94
CA THR A 32 0.61 22.49 -1.12
C THR A 32 0.99 21.54 -2.26
N LEU A 33 1.55 22.05 -3.36
CA LEU A 33 2.05 21.24 -4.46
C LEU A 33 3.25 20.39 -4.01
N SER A 34 4.17 20.96 -3.20
CA SER A 34 5.32 20.24 -2.66
C SER A 34 4.93 19.15 -1.66
N SER A 35 3.98 19.41 -0.76
CA SER A 35 3.46 18.39 0.16
C SER A 35 2.68 17.29 -0.56
N TYR A 36 1.91 17.65 -1.60
CA TYR A 36 1.20 16.69 -2.43
C TYR A 36 2.15 15.85 -3.29
N ILE A 37 3.18 16.46 -3.87
CA ILE A 37 4.24 15.74 -4.59
C ILE A 37 4.98 14.81 -3.62
N LEU A 38 5.29 15.26 -2.41
CA LEU A 38 5.97 14.43 -1.41
C LEU A 38 5.08 13.27 -0.91
N SER A 39 3.78 13.48 -0.72
CA SER A 39 2.85 12.41 -0.34
C SER A 39 2.68 11.40 -1.47
N VAL A 40 2.57 11.86 -2.73
CA VAL A 40 2.53 11.01 -3.91
C VAL A 40 3.84 10.23 -4.09
N VAL A 41 5.01 10.86 -3.87
CA VAL A 41 6.34 10.22 -3.93
C VAL A 41 6.54 9.21 -2.80
N LYS A 42 5.96 9.45 -1.62
CA LYS A 42 5.95 8.48 -0.51
C LYS A 42 4.89 7.38 -0.67
N GLY A 43 4.03 7.47 -1.69
CA GLY A 43 2.92 6.55 -1.90
C GLY A 43 1.82 6.69 -0.84
N GLU A 44 1.74 7.81 -0.13
CA GLU A 44 0.70 8.11 0.83
C GLU A 44 -0.61 8.44 0.10
N VAL A 45 -1.70 7.81 0.55
CA VAL A 45 -3.04 8.07 0.00
C VAL A 45 -3.62 9.33 0.65
N PRO A 46 -3.95 10.38 -0.13
CA PRO A 46 -4.59 11.60 0.37
C PRO A 46 -5.86 11.31 1.18
N SER A 47 -6.11 12.11 2.22
CA SER A 47 -7.24 11.89 3.13
C SER A 47 -8.61 12.17 2.52
N ASP A 48 -8.66 12.93 1.44
CA ASP A 48 -9.85 13.32 0.70
C ASP A 48 -10.27 12.28 -0.36
N TRP A 49 -9.42 11.29 -0.66
CA TRP A 49 -9.79 10.21 -1.58
C TRP A 49 -10.77 9.24 -0.93
N GLU A 50 -11.82 8.88 -1.68
CA GLU A 50 -12.86 7.98 -1.19
C GLU A 50 -12.33 6.55 -1.09
N TYR A 51 -12.46 5.92 0.07
CA TYR A 51 -12.03 4.53 0.25
C TYR A 51 -13.14 3.55 -0.17
N TYR A 52 -12.83 2.65 -1.11
CA TYR A 52 -13.77 1.64 -1.58
C TYR A 52 -13.55 0.25 -0.96
N GLY A 53 -12.40 -0.01 -0.33
CA GLY A 53 -12.15 -1.29 0.36
C GLY A 53 -10.86 -1.98 -0.06
N LYS A 54 -10.67 -3.19 0.47
CA LYS A 54 -9.58 -4.11 0.11
C LYS A 54 -10.05 -5.14 -0.90
N PHE A 55 -9.14 -5.66 -1.72
CA PHE A 55 -9.44 -6.83 -2.54
C PHE A 55 -9.89 -8.02 -1.68
N ARG A 56 -10.95 -8.70 -2.11
CA ARG A 56 -11.55 -9.89 -1.47
C ARG A 56 -11.72 -11.02 -2.48
N PHE A 57 -12.01 -12.22 -1.98
CA PHE A 57 -12.20 -13.45 -2.77
C PHE A 57 -10.98 -13.77 -3.64
N VAL A 58 -9.81 -13.74 -3.00
CA VAL A 58 -8.53 -13.63 -3.70
C VAL A 58 -7.94 -14.97 -4.11
N GLN A 59 -7.34 -15.01 -5.30
CA GLN A 59 -6.42 -16.03 -5.79
C GLN A 59 -5.10 -15.34 -6.14
N HIS A 60 -4.03 -16.12 -6.36
CA HIS A 60 -2.72 -15.57 -6.77
C HIS A 60 -2.20 -14.46 -5.85
N LEU A 61 -2.55 -14.59 -4.56
CA LEU A 61 -2.17 -13.68 -3.48
C LEU A 61 -2.55 -12.21 -3.71
N VAL A 62 -3.58 -11.92 -4.51
CA VAL A 62 -4.01 -10.54 -4.76
C VAL A 62 -4.26 -9.78 -3.45
N GLN A 63 -3.62 -8.62 -3.30
CA GLN A 63 -3.82 -7.69 -2.18
C GLN A 63 -3.84 -6.25 -2.70
N GLY A 64 -4.30 -5.33 -1.85
CA GLY A 64 -4.32 -3.91 -2.12
C GLY A 64 -5.61 -3.25 -1.63
N GLU A 65 -5.57 -1.93 -1.58
CA GLU A 65 -6.69 -1.08 -1.18
C GLU A 65 -7.10 -0.20 -2.36
N LEU A 66 -8.40 -0.11 -2.62
CA LEU A 66 -8.95 0.68 -3.72
C LEU A 66 -9.51 2.01 -3.20
N TYR A 67 -9.19 3.08 -3.92
CA TYR A 67 -9.64 4.42 -3.66
C TYR A 67 -10.20 5.07 -4.94
N GLY A 68 -11.20 5.94 -4.77
CA GLY A 68 -11.62 6.90 -5.79
C GLY A 68 -10.72 8.13 -5.72
N LYS A 69 -9.86 8.30 -6.72
CA LYS A 69 -8.96 9.46 -6.82
C LYS A 69 -9.69 10.68 -7.37
N ASP A 70 -10.52 10.48 -8.38
CA ASP A 70 -11.40 11.47 -8.96
C ASP A 70 -12.56 10.77 -9.72
N SER A 71 -13.41 11.53 -10.43
CA SER A 71 -14.57 10.96 -11.14
C SER A 71 -14.25 9.96 -12.26
N ARG A 72 -12.99 9.89 -12.71
CA ARG A 72 -12.49 9.09 -13.84
C ARG A 72 -11.21 8.32 -13.53
N SER A 73 -10.76 8.32 -12.28
CA SER A 73 -9.56 7.58 -11.90
C SER A 73 -9.80 6.81 -10.63
N LEU A 74 -9.45 5.53 -10.66
CA LEU A 74 -9.29 4.71 -9.47
C LEU A 74 -7.81 4.68 -9.08
N PHE A 75 -7.53 4.51 -7.80
CA PHE A 75 -6.18 4.32 -7.30
C PHE A 75 -6.13 3.06 -6.45
N ILE A 76 -5.17 2.19 -6.74
CA ILE A 76 -4.85 1.03 -5.95
C ILE A 76 -3.58 1.32 -5.16
N HIS A 77 -3.71 1.26 -3.83
CA HIS A 77 -2.59 1.36 -2.91
C HIS A 77 -2.03 -0.03 -2.58
N ARG A 78 -0.70 -0.18 -2.69
CA ARG A 78 0.05 -1.40 -2.34
C ARG A 78 -0.54 -2.67 -2.95
N PHE A 79 -0.74 -2.64 -4.26
CA PHE A 79 -1.18 -3.80 -5.02
C PHE A 79 -0.11 -4.89 -4.99
N TYR A 80 -0.51 -6.11 -4.67
CA TYR A 80 0.32 -7.30 -4.74
C TYR A 80 -0.35 -8.31 -5.66
N TYR A 81 0.42 -8.93 -6.56
CA TYR A 81 0.01 -10.07 -7.38
C TYR A 81 1.25 -10.92 -7.66
N ASP A 82 1.17 -12.22 -7.36
CA ASP A 82 2.35 -13.10 -7.43
C ASP A 82 2.87 -13.34 -8.86
N GLY A 83 2.02 -13.11 -9.87
CA GLY A 83 2.35 -13.30 -11.28
C GLY A 83 2.24 -14.73 -11.77
N GLU A 84 1.73 -15.66 -10.96
CA GLU A 84 1.65 -17.10 -11.27
C GLU A 84 0.38 -17.47 -12.05
N GLY A 85 -0.51 -16.51 -12.32
CA GLY A 85 -1.63 -16.71 -13.23
C GLY A 85 -1.19 -16.70 -14.69
N PRO A 86 -2.08 -17.11 -15.62
CA PRO A 86 -1.79 -17.08 -17.05
C PRO A 86 -1.57 -15.65 -17.57
N PRO A 87 -1.03 -15.49 -18.79
CA PRO A 87 -0.93 -14.20 -19.46
C PRO A 87 -2.29 -13.49 -19.60
N GLY A 88 -2.27 -12.16 -19.73
CA GLY A 88 -3.48 -11.38 -20.04
C GLY A 88 -4.38 -11.04 -18.85
N VAL A 89 -3.86 -11.10 -17.61
CA VAL A 89 -4.57 -10.59 -16.43
C VAL A 89 -4.72 -9.07 -16.52
N THR A 90 -5.92 -8.55 -16.26
CA THR A 90 -6.22 -7.10 -16.33
C THR A 90 -6.90 -6.60 -15.06
N PHE A 91 -6.84 -5.28 -14.82
CA PHE A 91 -7.83 -4.62 -13.97
C PHE A 91 -9.05 -4.28 -14.81
N THR A 92 -10.19 -4.84 -14.48
CA THR A 92 -11.41 -4.70 -15.28
C THR A 92 -12.52 -4.05 -14.46
N ALA A 93 -13.08 -2.96 -14.96
CA ALA A 93 -14.27 -2.34 -14.40
C ALA A 93 -15.51 -3.07 -14.87
N ILE A 94 -16.36 -3.48 -13.93
CA ILE A 94 -17.69 -4.03 -14.19
C ILE A 94 -18.71 -2.90 -14.01
N PRO A 95 -19.38 -2.45 -15.08
CA PRO A 95 -20.38 -1.38 -15.00
C PRO A 95 -21.60 -1.78 -14.15
N LYS A 96 -22.42 -0.78 -13.80
CA LYS A 96 -23.74 -0.99 -13.22
C LYS A 96 -24.55 -1.99 -14.05
N ASP A 97 -25.29 -2.83 -13.33
CA ASP A 97 -26.21 -3.84 -13.87
C ASP A 97 -25.54 -4.93 -14.73
N GLU A 98 -24.22 -4.88 -14.91
CA GLU A 98 -23.44 -5.97 -15.50
C GLU A 98 -23.12 -7.04 -14.46
N THR A 99 -23.34 -8.29 -14.83
CA THR A 99 -23.11 -9.47 -13.99
C THR A 99 -22.13 -10.44 -14.60
N ASP A 100 -21.93 -10.40 -15.93
CA ASP A 100 -20.92 -11.14 -16.65
C ASP A 100 -19.61 -10.36 -16.69
N TYR A 101 -18.59 -10.90 -16.02
CA TYR A 101 -17.27 -10.25 -15.95
C TYR A 101 -16.55 -10.23 -17.30
N ALA A 102 -16.92 -11.11 -18.23
CA ALA A 102 -16.38 -11.11 -19.58
C ALA A 102 -16.78 -9.86 -20.39
N GLN A 103 -17.86 -9.17 -20.00
CA GLN A 103 -18.29 -7.90 -20.60
C GLN A 103 -17.67 -6.66 -19.91
N GLY A 104 -16.80 -6.89 -18.93
CA GLY A 104 -16.10 -5.82 -18.24
C GLY A 104 -15.15 -5.04 -19.14
N ILE A 105 -14.81 -3.83 -18.71
CA ILE A 105 -13.94 -2.91 -19.45
C ILE A 105 -12.55 -2.92 -18.81
N PRO A 106 -11.51 -3.44 -19.50
CA PRO A 106 -10.13 -3.32 -19.03
C PRO A 106 -9.74 -1.85 -18.83
N LEU A 107 -9.02 -1.56 -17.75
CA LEU A 107 -8.58 -0.22 -17.41
C LEU A 107 -7.09 -0.07 -17.67
N ALA A 108 -6.71 1.06 -18.27
CA ALA A 108 -5.32 1.41 -18.50
C ALA A 108 -4.62 1.76 -17.18
N ILE A 109 -3.39 1.25 -17.01
CA ILE A 109 -2.54 1.47 -15.84
C ILE A 109 -1.56 2.59 -16.18
N VAL A 110 -1.71 3.74 -15.53
CA VAL A 110 -0.96 4.97 -15.87
C VAL A 110 0.54 4.77 -15.68
N GLU A 111 0.94 4.10 -14.59
CA GLU A 111 2.35 3.85 -14.25
C GLU A 111 3.02 2.81 -15.15
N LEU A 112 2.26 2.14 -16.03
CA LEU A 112 2.74 1.17 -17.02
C LEU A 112 2.47 1.66 -18.44
N ASP A 113 2.66 2.95 -18.70
CA ASP A 113 2.47 3.57 -20.02
C ASP A 113 1.07 3.30 -20.62
N ASN A 114 0.04 3.27 -19.76
CA ASN A 114 -1.35 2.96 -20.10
C ASN A 114 -1.57 1.55 -20.65
N GLN A 115 -0.70 0.59 -20.33
CA GLN A 115 -0.97 -0.83 -20.57
C GLN A 115 -2.10 -1.34 -19.67
N GLU A 116 -2.83 -2.34 -20.15
CA GLU A 116 -3.95 -2.96 -19.41
C GLU A 116 -3.52 -4.23 -18.67
N GLN A 117 -2.44 -4.87 -19.13
CA GLN A 117 -1.96 -6.10 -18.54
C GLN A 117 -1.28 -5.82 -17.20
N VAL A 118 -1.71 -6.56 -16.18
CA VAL A 118 -1.15 -6.52 -14.83
C VAL A 118 0.07 -7.44 -14.77
N PRO A 119 1.30 -6.90 -14.60
CA PRO A 119 2.47 -7.72 -14.41
C PRO A 119 2.52 -8.27 -12.97
N LYS A 120 3.42 -9.22 -12.72
CA LYS A 120 3.84 -9.53 -11.34
C LYS A 120 4.19 -8.23 -10.62
N THR A 121 3.54 -8.00 -9.49
CA THR A 121 3.62 -6.73 -8.77
C THR A 121 3.83 -6.98 -7.29
N LEU A 122 4.77 -6.26 -6.68
CA LEU A 122 5.12 -6.40 -5.28
C LEU A 122 4.88 -5.09 -4.54
N ASN A 123 3.65 -4.91 -4.01
CA ASN A 123 3.21 -3.74 -3.25
C ASN A 123 3.32 -2.38 -3.98
N ASN A 124 3.12 -2.35 -5.31
CA ASN A 124 3.15 -1.09 -6.07
C ASN A 124 1.83 -0.32 -5.95
N ASN A 125 1.89 0.99 -6.20
CA ASN A 125 0.69 1.82 -6.36
C ASN A 125 0.34 1.94 -7.85
N TYR A 126 -0.95 1.88 -8.17
CA TYR A 126 -1.44 2.04 -9.54
C TYR A 126 -2.60 3.03 -9.62
N THR A 127 -2.55 3.93 -10.59
CA THR A 127 -3.67 4.74 -11.05
C THR A 127 -4.29 4.06 -12.26
N LEU A 128 -5.59 3.76 -12.17
CA LEU A 128 -6.36 3.19 -13.26
C LEU A 128 -7.19 4.29 -13.94
N ALA A 129 -6.93 4.53 -15.22
CA ALA A 129 -7.67 5.50 -15.99
C ALA A 129 -8.95 4.88 -16.57
N LEU A 130 -10.10 5.48 -16.27
CA LEU A 130 -11.37 5.08 -16.88
C LEU A 130 -11.51 5.70 -18.27
N PRO A 131 -12.11 4.98 -19.24
CA PRO A 131 -12.40 5.54 -20.55
C PRO A 131 -13.40 6.70 -20.45
N ARG A 132 -13.42 7.57 -21.48
CA ARG A 132 -14.15 8.85 -21.43
C ARG A 132 -15.65 8.72 -21.10
N ASN A 133 -16.28 7.61 -21.52
CA ASN A 133 -17.69 7.32 -21.33
C ASN A 133 -18.00 6.59 -20.00
N LEU A 134 -17.02 6.34 -19.16
CA LEU A 134 -17.19 5.66 -17.88
C LEU A 134 -16.74 6.59 -16.74
N ARG A 135 -17.56 6.67 -15.68
CA ARG A 135 -17.19 7.34 -14.43
C ARG A 135 -17.06 6.32 -13.32
N VAL A 136 -16.31 6.66 -12.28
CA VAL A 136 -16.19 5.82 -11.08
C VAL A 136 -17.56 5.52 -10.46
N SER A 137 -18.48 6.48 -10.52
CA SER A 137 -19.87 6.32 -10.06
C SER A 137 -20.65 5.26 -10.84
N ASP A 138 -20.21 4.88 -12.03
CA ASP A 138 -20.86 3.91 -12.93
C ASP A 138 -20.23 2.52 -12.85
N VAL A 139 -19.16 2.36 -12.07
CA VAL A 139 -18.50 1.08 -11.82
C VAL A 139 -19.10 0.46 -10.56
N ASP A 140 -19.64 -0.74 -10.68
CA ASP A 140 -20.15 -1.51 -9.55
C ASP A 140 -19.04 -2.32 -8.88
N ARG A 141 -18.10 -2.86 -9.66
CA ARG A 141 -16.99 -3.68 -9.16
C ARG A 141 -15.72 -3.41 -9.95
N LEU A 142 -14.57 -3.45 -9.28
CA LEU A 142 -13.27 -3.58 -9.91
C LEU A 142 -12.79 -5.01 -9.68
N VAL A 143 -12.40 -5.71 -10.74
CA VAL A 143 -11.93 -7.09 -10.66
C VAL A 143 -10.52 -7.22 -11.23
N VAL A 144 -9.68 -8.06 -10.62
CA VAL A 144 -8.47 -8.58 -11.25
C VAL A 144 -8.92 -9.77 -12.09
N TRP A 145 -9.03 -9.57 -13.40
CA TRP A 145 -9.68 -10.51 -14.31
C TRP A 145 -8.67 -11.37 -15.04
N CYS A 146 -8.90 -12.67 -15.06
CA CYS A 146 -8.21 -13.62 -15.91
C CYS A 146 -9.16 -14.03 -17.05
N SER A 147 -8.93 -13.52 -18.25
CA SER A 147 -9.76 -13.81 -19.42
C SER A 147 -9.61 -15.24 -19.93
N GLU A 148 -8.43 -15.86 -19.75
CA GLU A 148 -8.18 -17.24 -20.19
C GLU A 148 -9.11 -18.26 -19.51
N TYR A 149 -9.32 -18.10 -18.19
CA TYR A 149 -10.15 -19.03 -17.41
C TYR A 149 -11.52 -18.46 -17.03
N GLY A 150 -11.81 -17.20 -17.36
CA GLY A 150 -13.08 -16.56 -17.01
C GLY A 150 -13.27 -16.41 -15.50
N VAL A 151 -12.20 -16.13 -14.75
CA VAL A 151 -12.23 -16.03 -13.28
C VAL A 151 -11.67 -14.71 -12.77
N SER A 152 -12.17 -14.28 -11.62
CA SER A 152 -11.62 -13.14 -10.88
C SER A 152 -10.59 -13.63 -9.86
N PHE A 153 -9.38 -13.07 -9.90
CA PHE A 153 -8.34 -13.28 -8.89
C PHE A 153 -8.54 -12.41 -7.65
N GLY A 154 -9.51 -11.51 -7.67
CA GLY A 154 -9.86 -10.66 -6.55
C GLY A 154 -10.76 -9.53 -7.02
N ARG A 155 -11.59 -9.03 -6.12
CA ARG A 155 -12.50 -7.92 -6.44
C ARG A 155 -12.66 -6.93 -5.29
N VAL A 156 -13.04 -5.71 -5.65
CA VAL A 156 -13.58 -4.69 -4.75
C VAL A 156 -14.97 -4.30 -5.25
N ASP A 157 -15.93 -4.23 -4.32
CA ASP A 157 -17.34 -3.92 -4.60
C ASP A 157 -17.63 -2.45 -4.34
N LEU A 158 -17.43 -1.60 -5.35
CA LEU A 158 -17.58 -0.15 -5.22
C LEU A 158 -19.04 0.23 -4.92
N ARG A 159 -20.03 -0.52 -5.43
CA ARG A 159 -21.45 -0.30 -5.10
C ARG A 159 -21.74 -0.52 -3.62
N GLU A 160 -21.25 -1.63 -3.05
CA GLU A 160 -21.38 -1.91 -1.62
C GLU A 160 -20.70 -0.83 -0.80
N ALA A 161 -19.50 -0.42 -1.22
CA ALA A 161 -18.75 0.62 -0.54
C ALA A 161 -19.47 1.98 -0.55
N ARG A 162 -20.05 2.41 -1.68
CA ARG A 162 -20.86 3.64 -1.72
C ARG A 162 -22.06 3.57 -0.75
N ASN A 163 -22.73 2.42 -0.66
CA ASN A 163 -23.90 2.23 0.20
C ASN A 163 -23.54 2.16 1.70
N THR A 164 -22.37 1.62 2.03
CA THR A 164 -21.94 1.40 3.42
C THR A 164 -20.99 2.48 3.93
N SER A 165 -20.42 3.28 3.02
CA SER A 165 -19.40 4.29 3.28
C SER A 165 -18.30 3.76 4.21
N PRO A 166 -17.56 2.71 3.82
CA PRO A 166 -16.59 2.07 4.68
C PRO A 166 -15.53 3.10 5.06
N LYS A 167 -15.23 3.18 6.35
CA LYS A 167 -14.12 4.00 6.79
C LYS A 167 -12.82 3.32 6.41
N ARG A 168 -11.89 4.10 5.86
CA ARG A 168 -10.48 3.68 5.78
C ARG A 168 -10.08 3.19 7.18
N PRO A 169 -9.52 1.98 7.31
CA PRO A 169 -9.00 1.54 8.60
C PRO A 169 -8.02 2.59 9.10
N LYS A 170 -8.29 3.17 10.28
CA LYS A 170 -7.25 3.92 11.00
C LYS A 170 -6.27 2.89 11.51
N THR A 171 -5.33 2.51 10.66
CA THR A 171 -4.20 1.69 11.05
C THR A 171 -3.20 2.61 11.74
N ASP A 172 -3.45 2.90 13.02
CA ASP A 172 -2.47 3.53 13.91
C ASP A 172 -1.36 2.49 14.15
N LEU A 173 -0.54 2.30 13.13
CA LEU A 173 0.59 1.38 13.16
C LEU A 173 1.69 2.03 13.99
N THR A 174 1.98 1.44 15.13
CA THR A 174 3.15 1.81 15.92
C THR A 174 4.35 1.10 15.30
N LEU A 175 5.31 1.87 14.77
CA LEU A 175 6.54 1.32 14.23
C LEU A 175 7.32 0.61 15.34
N VAL A 176 7.69 -0.65 15.10
CA VAL A 176 8.63 -1.39 15.94
C VAL A 176 10.03 -1.23 15.38
N GLY A 177 10.22 -1.64 14.12
CA GLY A 177 11.53 -1.62 13.49
C GLY A 177 11.57 -2.51 12.26
N SER A 178 12.73 -2.58 11.61
CA SER A 178 12.95 -3.49 10.48
C SER A 178 13.70 -4.74 10.92
N PHE A 179 13.44 -5.86 10.26
CA PHE A 179 14.20 -7.07 10.48
C PHE A 179 15.70 -6.84 10.24
N THR A 180 16.50 -7.29 11.20
CA THR A 180 17.92 -7.54 11.01
C THR A 180 18.06 -8.91 10.32
N ASN A 181 18.61 -8.93 9.12
CA ASN A 181 18.86 -10.16 8.37
C ASN A 181 20.10 -10.89 8.92
N VAL A 182 19.95 -12.16 9.26
CA VAL A 182 21.07 -13.07 9.57
C VAL A 182 21.35 -13.93 8.33
N GLU A 183 20.35 -14.70 7.88
CA GLU A 183 20.43 -15.56 6.70
C GLU A 183 19.10 -15.56 5.92
N HIS A 184 19.08 -16.20 4.75
CA HIS A 184 17.85 -16.44 3.97
C HIS A 184 17.06 -15.20 3.52
N ARG A 185 17.76 -14.06 3.45
CA ARG A 185 17.24 -12.77 2.94
C ARG A 185 15.97 -12.33 3.68
N VAL A 186 15.93 -12.50 4.99
CA VAL A 186 14.85 -12.00 5.82
C VAL A 186 14.83 -10.47 5.78
N ALA A 187 13.70 -9.89 5.40
CA ALA A 187 13.51 -8.45 5.39
C ALA A 187 12.04 -8.10 5.67
N GLY A 188 11.79 -6.83 5.95
CA GLY A 188 10.46 -6.27 6.20
C GLY A 188 10.46 -5.36 7.42
N THR A 189 9.44 -4.52 7.52
CA THR A 189 9.27 -3.58 8.64
C THR A 189 8.05 -3.98 9.45
N VAL A 190 8.24 -4.11 10.77
CA VAL A 190 7.26 -4.60 11.72
C VAL A 190 6.58 -3.42 12.42
N TYR A 191 5.27 -3.55 12.56
CA TYR A 191 4.40 -2.60 13.22
C TYR A 191 3.45 -3.33 14.15
N ILE A 192 3.12 -2.70 15.28
CA ILE A 192 1.98 -3.10 16.11
C ILE A 192 0.74 -2.39 15.55
N GLN A 193 -0.28 -3.17 15.19
CA GLN A 193 -1.59 -2.63 14.77
C GLN A 193 -2.53 -2.47 15.97
N ASP A 194 -2.57 -3.49 16.82
CA ASP A 194 -3.33 -3.51 18.07
C ASP A 194 -2.76 -4.60 18.99
N ARG A 195 -3.36 -4.82 20.17
CA ARG A 195 -2.90 -5.81 21.16
C ARG A 195 -2.76 -7.23 20.61
N GLU A 196 -3.55 -7.59 19.60
CA GLU A 196 -3.59 -8.94 19.04
C GLU A 196 -2.91 -9.04 17.68
N HIS A 197 -2.55 -7.93 17.03
CA HIS A 197 -2.10 -7.95 15.63
C HIS A 197 -0.77 -7.22 15.39
N LEU A 198 0.14 -7.94 14.73
CA LEU A 198 1.33 -7.37 14.11
C LEU A 198 1.12 -7.25 12.60
N VAL A 199 1.67 -6.20 12.00
CA VAL A 199 1.76 -6.02 10.55
C VAL A 199 3.22 -6.00 10.17
N ILE A 200 3.60 -6.82 9.19
CA ILE A 200 4.93 -6.78 8.57
C ILE A 200 4.75 -6.32 7.14
N ARG A 201 5.30 -5.15 6.83
CA ARG A 201 5.32 -4.60 5.47
C ARG A 201 6.52 -5.13 4.70
N ASP A 202 6.30 -5.41 3.43
CA ASP A 202 7.34 -5.83 2.47
C ASP A 202 8.15 -7.05 2.97
N PHE A 203 7.48 -8.00 3.64
CA PHE A 203 8.12 -9.18 4.21
C PHE A 203 8.78 -10.04 3.12
N ASN A 204 10.01 -10.45 3.36
CA ASN A 204 10.79 -11.28 2.45
C ASN A 204 11.43 -12.46 3.19
N TYR A 205 11.43 -13.63 2.58
CA TYR A 205 12.16 -14.82 3.00
C TYR A 205 12.38 -15.71 1.78
N ASP A 206 13.60 -16.18 1.55
CA ASP A 206 13.93 -16.84 0.29
C ASP A 206 13.43 -18.28 0.14
N GLY A 207 12.97 -18.90 1.23
CA GLY A 207 12.36 -20.23 1.23
C GLY A 207 13.33 -21.40 1.39
N GLN A 208 14.63 -21.18 1.62
CA GLN A 208 15.64 -22.24 1.58
C GLN A 208 15.87 -22.98 2.91
N GLY A 209 15.25 -22.54 4.00
CA GLY A 209 15.32 -23.19 5.30
C GLY A 209 14.45 -24.44 5.42
N PRO A 210 14.86 -25.46 6.19
CA PRO A 210 14.18 -26.76 6.27
C PRO A 210 12.84 -26.71 7.02
N SER A 211 12.74 -25.91 8.08
CA SER A 211 11.55 -25.83 8.93
C SER A 211 11.43 -24.44 9.55
N VAL A 212 10.88 -23.50 8.80
CA VAL A 212 10.88 -22.08 9.19
C VAL A 212 9.50 -21.63 9.65
N VAL A 213 9.45 -20.86 10.72
CA VAL A 213 8.22 -20.30 11.32
C VAL A 213 8.44 -18.86 11.75
N LEU A 214 7.34 -18.15 12.03
CA LEU A 214 7.41 -16.91 12.79
C LEU A 214 7.37 -17.25 14.28
N TYR A 215 8.22 -16.60 15.06
CA TYR A 215 8.45 -16.90 16.47
C TYR A 215 8.61 -15.62 17.26
N ALA A 216 7.92 -15.46 18.38
CA ALA A 216 8.01 -14.23 19.19
C ALA A 216 7.93 -14.54 20.69
N GLY A 217 8.47 -13.64 21.52
CA GLY A 217 8.46 -13.79 22.97
C GLY A 217 8.30 -12.45 23.70
N GLU A 218 7.75 -12.52 24.91
CA GLU A 218 7.60 -11.38 25.83
C GLU A 218 8.75 -11.28 26.85
N GLU A 219 9.67 -12.24 26.83
CA GLU A 219 10.87 -12.29 27.67
C GLU A 219 12.13 -12.22 26.80
N GLU A 220 13.26 -11.81 27.37
CA GLU A 220 14.54 -11.74 26.65
C GLU A 220 15.08 -13.13 26.24
N ASN A 221 14.68 -14.18 26.96
CA ASN A 221 15.11 -15.53 26.66
C ASN A 221 14.42 -16.06 25.39
N LEU A 222 15.17 -16.19 24.29
CA LEU A 222 14.65 -16.70 23.02
C LEU A 222 13.96 -18.06 23.13
N LYS A 223 14.35 -18.91 24.10
CA LYS A 223 13.78 -20.25 24.26
C LYS A 223 12.34 -20.27 24.81
N THR A 224 11.84 -19.15 25.33
CA THR A 224 10.47 -19.05 25.89
C THR A 224 9.45 -18.51 24.88
N GLY A 225 9.87 -18.28 23.64
CA GLY A 225 8.97 -17.80 22.61
C GLY A 225 7.89 -18.79 22.18
N ARG A 226 7.01 -18.30 21.33
CA ARG A 226 5.82 -18.98 20.82
C ARG A 226 5.78 -18.93 19.31
N PHE A 227 5.49 -20.06 18.68
CA PHE A 227 5.26 -20.09 17.23
C PHE A 227 3.98 -19.33 16.88
N LEU A 228 4.06 -18.49 15.86
CA LEU A 228 2.94 -17.69 15.36
C LEU A 228 2.37 -18.33 14.08
N GLU A 229 1.06 -18.34 13.94
CA GLU A 229 0.39 -18.88 12.76
C GLU A 229 0.53 -17.94 11.55
N TYR A 230 0.75 -18.52 10.37
CA TYR A 230 0.93 -17.79 9.11
C TYR A 230 0.46 -18.54 7.86
N PRO A 231 -0.10 -17.84 6.86
CA PRO A 231 -0.83 -16.57 7.01
C PRO A 231 -2.06 -16.82 7.89
N TYR A 232 -2.61 -15.79 8.52
CA TYR A 232 -3.84 -15.96 9.32
C TYR A 232 -4.95 -16.60 8.47
N ALA A 233 -5.27 -17.85 8.71
CA ALA A 233 -6.20 -18.62 7.88
C ALA A 233 -7.42 -19.14 8.65
N GLY A 234 -7.69 -18.61 9.86
CA GLY A 234 -8.83 -19.01 10.69
C GLY A 234 -8.89 -20.51 11.05
N TYR A 235 -7.90 -21.29 10.62
CA TYR A 235 -7.85 -22.74 10.69
C TYR A 235 -6.71 -23.13 11.61
N LYS A 236 -7.06 -23.58 12.81
CA LYS A 236 -6.11 -24.25 13.71
C LYS A 236 -5.69 -25.56 13.05
N SER A 237 -4.53 -25.56 12.41
CA SER A 237 -3.92 -26.80 11.94
C SER A 237 -3.72 -27.73 13.14
N ARG A 238 -4.23 -28.96 13.06
CA ARG A 238 -3.97 -30.01 14.07
C ARG A 238 -2.49 -30.43 14.12
N LEU A 239 -1.68 -29.96 13.16
CA LEU A 239 -0.25 -30.30 13.00
C LEU A 239 0.68 -29.15 13.43
N GLY A 240 0.15 -28.11 14.08
CA GLY A 240 0.91 -26.93 14.45
C GLY A 240 0.98 -25.87 13.33
N PRO A 241 1.70 -24.76 13.57
CA PRO A 241 1.76 -23.63 12.65
C PRO A 241 2.38 -24.02 11.32
N LYS A 242 1.81 -23.50 10.23
CA LYS A 242 2.29 -23.75 8.87
C LYS A 242 3.71 -23.19 8.72
N ARG A 243 4.60 -24.00 8.14
CA ARG A 243 5.97 -23.56 7.84
C ARG A 243 5.96 -22.49 6.74
N LEU A 244 6.84 -21.52 6.89
CA LEU A 244 7.07 -20.47 5.90
C LEU A 244 7.65 -21.08 4.61
N THR A 245 6.98 -20.81 3.50
CA THR A 245 7.53 -20.98 2.15
C THR A 245 8.20 -19.67 1.73
N ARG A 246 8.82 -19.65 0.55
CA ARG A 246 9.34 -18.42 -0.05
C ARG A 246 8.28 -17.31 -0.05
N VAL A 247 8.66 -16.12 0.39
CA VAL A 247 7.86 -14.89 0.37
C VAL A 247 8.69 -13.78 -0.23
N GLN A 248 8.10 -13.00 -1.15
CA GLN A 248 8.80 -11.91 -1.84
C GLN A 248 8.04 -10.61 -1.61
N LYS A 249 8.60 -9.69 -0.81
CA LYS A 249 8.05 -8.35 -0.54
C LYS A 249 6.52 -8.32 -0.41
N ARG A 250 5.98 -9.11 0.53
CA ARG A 250 4.53 -9.21 0.73
C ARG A 250 4.12 -8.62 2.06
N ASP A 251 3.02 -7.89 2.09
CA ASP A 251 2.44 -7.43 3.35
C ASP A 251 1.70 -8.55 4.05
N ILE A 252 2.02 -8.76 5.32
CA ILE A 252 1.45 -9.85 6.13
C ILE A 252 0.94 -9.31 7.47
N THR A 253 -0.24 -9.80 7.87
CA THR A 253 -0.80 -9.54 9.19
C THR A 253 -0.77 -10.84 9.98
N ILE A 254 -0.24 -10.77 11.20
CA ILE A 254 -0.12 -11.90 12.11
C ILE A 254 -1.03 -11.62 13.29
N ARG A 255 -1.87 -12.59 13.65
CA ARG A 255 -2.62 -12.56 14.89
C ARG A 255 -1.85 -13.33 15.96
N LEU A 256 -1.62 -12.69 17.09
CA LEU A 256 -0.96 -13.30 18.24
C LEU A 256 -1.87 -14.32 18.93
N PRO A 257 -1.30 -15.33 19.60
CA PRO A 257 -2.02 -16.16 20.55
C PRO A 257 -2.78 -15.32 21.59
N LYS A 258 -3.94 -15.82 22.05
CA LYS A 258 -4.84 -15.08 22.96
C LYS A 258 -4.19 -14.67 24.30
N ASP A 259 -3.14 -15.37 24.68
CA ASP A 259 -2.39 -15.17 25.91
C ASP A 259 -1.15 -14.28 25.74
N MET A 260 -0.94 -13.70 24.55
CA MET A 260 0.14 -12.75 24.27
C MET A 260 -0.43 -11.35 23.98
N ASP A 261 0.36 -10.32 24.30
CA ASP A 261 0.06 -8.91 23.99
C ASP A 261 1.17 -8.32 23.12
N ALA A 262 0.80 -7.79 21.96
CA ALA A 262 1.75 -7.20 21.01
C ALA A 262 2.61 -6.09 21.63
N PHE A 263 2.08 -5.36 22.62
CA PHE A 263 2.81 -4.30 23.31
C PHE A 263 3.76 -4.80 24.41
N LYS A 264 3.76 -6.11 24.70
CA LYS A 264 4.66 -6.75 25.67
C LYS A 264 5.74 -7.59 25.00
N LEU A 265 5.68 -7.75 23.68
CA LEU A 265 6.71 -8.49 22.96
C LEU A 265 8.06 -7.80 23.16
N ARG A 266 9.11 -8.62 23.23
CA ARG A 266 10.51 -8.19 23.29
C ARG A 266 11.21 -8.41 21.95
N TRP A 267 10.74 -9.39 21.17
CA TRP A 267 11.33 -9.72 19.88
C TRP A 267 10.35 -10.51 19.01
N LEU A 268 10.58 -10.43 17.70
CA LEU A 268 9.97 -11.27 16.67
C LEU A 268 11.08 -11.80 15.75
N SER A 269 11.04 -13.09 15.44
CA SER A 269 12.04 -13.79 14.64
C SER A 269 11.42 -14.63 13.53
N VAL A 270 12.11 -14.68 12.39
CA VAL A 270 12.00 -15.75 11.41
C VAL A 270 12.90 -16.88 11.87
N TRP A 271 12.31 -17.90 12.45
CA TRP A 271 12.99 -18.94 13.21
C TRP A 271 13.07 -20.25 12.45
N CYS A 272 14.25 -20.87 12.44
CA CYS A 272 14.45 -22.23 11.96
C CYS A 272 14.34 -23.21 13.13
N ASP A 273 13.24 -23.95 13.16
CA ASP A 273 12.91 -24.90 14.22
C ASP A 273 13.87 -26.11 14.23
N THR A 274 14.36 -26.53 13.07
CA THR A 274 15.28 -27.68 12.96
C THR A 274 16.63 -27.41 13.62
N PHE A 275 17.14 -26.17 13.51
CA PHE A 275 18.47 -25.81 13.99
C PHE A 275 18.44 -24.92 15.23
N GLU A 276 17.25 -24.54 15.69
CA GLU A 276 17.04 -23.62 16.81
C GLU A 276 17.81 -22.29 16.65
N VAL A 277 17.73 -21.68 15.46
CA VAL A 277 18.39 -20.41 15.14
C VAL A 277 17.45 -19.40 14.47
N SER A 278 17.73 -18.12 14.68
CA SER A 278 17.07 -17.00 14.00
C SER A 278 17.73 -16.76 12.63
N PHE A 279 16.93 -16.79 11.56
CA PHE A 279 17.34 -16.31 10.24
C PHE A 279 17.19 -14.79 10.07
N GLY A 280 16.40 -14.17 10.93
CA GLY A 280 16.34 -12.72 11.08
C GLY A 280 15.38 -12.37 12.20
N HIS A 281 15.60 -11.22 12.85
CA HIS A 281 14.78 -10.80 13.98
C HIS A 281 14.64 -9.28 14.05
N VAL A 282 13.66 -8.83 14.81
CA VAL A 282 13.49 -7.45 15.26
C VAL A 282 13.29 -7.47 16.77
N GLU A 283 13.91 -6.53 17.46
CA GLU A 283 13.71 -6.30 18.89
C GLU A 283 12.66 -5.19 19.09
N PHE A 284 11.92 -5.28 20.18
CA PHE A 284 10.88 -4.33 20.57
C PHE A 284 11.43 -3.53 21.76
N GLU A 285 11.43 -2.20 21.62
CA GLU A 285 11.90 -1.26 22.66
C GLU A 285 10.84 -0.98 23.74
#